data_AF-A0A6B3MIC2-F1
#
_entry.id   AF-A0A6B3MIC2-F1
#
_cell.length_a   1.000
_cell.length_b   1.000
_cell.length_c   1.000
_cell.angle_alpha   90.00
_cell.angle_beta   90.00
_cell.angle_gamma   90.00
#
_symmetry.space_group_name_H-M   'P 1'
#
loop_
_entity.id
_entity.type
_entity.pdbx_description
1 polymer ?
#
loop_
_entity_poly.entity_id
_entity_poly.type
_entity_poly.pdbx_seq_one_letter_code
_entity_poly.pdbx_strand_id
1 'polypeptide(L)' 'MTLDKHTLDGIPQITSKTLPVVDFERLLINGGYTKIGSAPARGARLKVWWTHPTYRSIESIYSADGTIAITAYHTVT' A
#
# COMPACT_ATOMS: atom_id res chain seq x y z
N MET A 1 -8.14 5.51 -7.08
CA MET A 1 -7.57 4.30 -7.69
C MET A 1 -6.43 4.77 -8.54
N THR A 2 -5.22 4.63 -8.03
CA THR A 2 -4.01 5.29 -8.55
C THR A 2 -2.74 4.49 -8.19
N LEU A 3 -2.82 3.18 -7.93
CA LEU A 3 -1.62 2.38 -7.63
C LEU A 3 -0.57 2.48 -8.75
N ASP A 4 -1.02 2.55 -10.00
CA ASP A 4 -0.22 2.73 -11.21
C ASP A 4 0.53 4.06 -11.31
N LYS A 5 0.22 5.02 -10.43
CA LYS A 5 0.80 6.37 -10.47
C LYS A 5 1.95 6.57 -9.48
N HIS A 6 2.21 5.60 -8.61
CA HIS A 6 3.18 5.75 -7.52
C HIS A 6 4.29 4.71 -7.65
N THR A 7 5.53 5.20 -7.68
CA THR A 7 6.70 4.34 -7.55
C THR A 7 6.99 4.11 -6.08
N LEU A 8 7.10 2.84 -5.68
CA LEU A 8 7.42 2.45 -4.31
C LEU A 8 8.86 1.92 -4.25
N ASP A 9 9.64 2.37 -3.28
CA ASP A 9 11.05 2.00 -3.13
C ASP A 9 11.13 0.47 -2.89
N GLY A 10 12.03 -0.22 -3.60
CA GLY A 10 12.18 -1.68 -3.45
C GLY A 10 11.04 -2.54 -4.03
N ILE A 11 10.01 -1.94 -4.64
CA ILE A 11 8.88 -2.66 -5.26
C ILE A 11 8.91 -2.43 -6.77
N PRO A 12 8.77 -3.48 -7.61
CA PRO A 12 8.61 -3.30 -9.05
C PRO A 12 7.43 -2.39 -9.38
N GLN A 13 7.56 -1.59 -10.44
CA GLN A 13 6.51 -0.65 -10.85
C GLN A 13 5.17 -1.38 -11.02
N ILE A 14 4.16 -0.95 -10.27
CA ILE A 14 2.81 -1.48 -10.40
C ILE A 14 2.19 -0.81 -11.63
N THR A 15 1.68 -1.61 -12.57
CA THR A 15 1.06 -1.09 -13.81
C THR A 15 -0.46 -1.06 -13.75
N SER A 16 -1.06 -1.66 -12.71
CA SER A 16 -2.51 -1.73 -12.51
C SER A 16 -3.00 -0.63 -11.57
N LYS A 17 -4.15 -0.02 -11.89
CA LYS A 17 -4.78 1.03 -11.06
C LYS A 17 -5.17 0.56 -9.65
N THR A 18 -5.43 -0.72 -9.52
CA THR A 18 -5.83 -1.44 -8.31
C THR A 18 -5.26 -2.86 -8.33
N LEU A 19 -5.15 -3.50 -7.17
CA LEU A 19 -4.81 -4.92 -7.03
C LEU A 19 -5.66 -5.55 -5.93
N PRO A 20 -5.91 -6.88 -5.95
CA PRO A 20 -6.37 -7.58 -4.76
C PRO A 20 -5.41 -7.30 -3.59
N VAL A 21 -5.94 -7.05 -2.39
CA VAL A 21 -5.13 -6.73 -1.20
C VAL A 21 -4.10 -7.82 -0.95
N VAL A 22 -4.49 -9.09 -1.06
CA VAL A 22 -3.57 -10.22 -0.87
C VAL A 22 -2.35 -10.17 -1.79
N ASP A 23 -2.54 -9.74 -3.05
CA ASP A 23 -1.46 -9.65 -4.02
C ASP A 23 -0.60 -8.42 -3.77
N PHE A 24 -1.22 -7.28 -3.45
CA PHE A 24 -0.50 -6.06 -3.09
C PHE A 24 0.34 -6.24 -1.82
N GLU A 25 -0.20 -6.84 -0.78
CA GLU A 25 0.52 -7.10 0.47
C GLU A 25 1.67 -8.08 0.24
N ARG A 26 1.49 -9.09 -0.61
CA ARG A 26 2.57 -10.01 -0.99
C ARG A 26 3.72 -9.27 -1.67
N LEU A 27 3.45 -8.28 -2.52
CA LEU A 27 4.51 -7.46 -3.12
C LEU A 27 5.30 -6.71 -2.05
N LEU A 28 4.61 -6.06 -1.11
CA LEU A 28 5.25 -5.31 -0.03
C LEU A 28 6.09 -6.21 0.88
N ILE A 29 5.55 -7.35 1.31
CA ILE A 29 6.25 -8.32 2.14
C ILE A 29 7.50 -8.86 1.42
N ASN A 30 7.37 -9.22 0.14
CA ASN A 30 8.51 -9.67 -0.66
C ASN A 30 9.56 -8.57 -0.86
N GLY A 31 9.15 -7.31 -0.87
CA GLY A 31 10.03 -6.14 -0.88
C GLY A 31 10.61 -5.76 0.48
N GLY A 32 10.39 -6.57 1.53
CA GLY A 32 10.96 -6.35 2.86
C GLY A 32 10.17 -5.41 3.76
N TYR A 33 8.98 -4.97 3.33
CA TYR A 33 8.12 -4.11 4.15
C TYR A 33 7.35 -4.93 5.21
N THR A 34 7.15 -4.30 6.36
CA THR A 34 6.35 -4.83 7.48
C THR A 34 5.13 -3.95 7.71
N LYS A 35 3.94 -4.55 7.81
CA LYS A 35 2.71 -3.85 8.19
C LYS A 35 2.81 -3.42 9.66
N ILE A 36 2.56 -2.14 9.94
CA ILE A 36 2.67 -1.57 11.30
C ILE A 36 1.32 -1.13 11.88
N GLY A 37 0.26 -1.08 11.08
CA GLY A 37 -1.06 -0.76 11.59
C GLY A 37 -2.06 -0.39 10.49
N SER A 38 -3.30 -0.15 10.92
CA SER A 38 -4.37 0.30 10.05
C SER A 38 -5.36 1.19 10.79
N ALA A 39 -6.03 2.07 10.07
CA ALA A 39 -7.11 2.91 10.60
C ALA A 39 -8.22 3.15 9.56
N PRO A 40 -9.45 3.47 9.99
CA PRO A 40 -10.48 3.94 9.08
C PRO A 40 -10.04 5.21 8.33
N ALA A 41 -10.47 5.32 7.08
CA ALA A 41 -10.22 6.45 6.19
C ALA A 41 -11.52 6.94 5.55
N ARG A 42 -11.45 8.09 4.88
CA ARG A 42 -12.62 8.73 4.24
C ARG A 42 -13.33 7.77 3.28
N GLY A 43 -14.67 7.73 3.39
CA GLY A 43 -15.52 6.90 2.54
C GLY A 43 -15.51 5.42 2.91
N ALA A 44 -15.44 5.12 4.21
CA ALA A 44 -15.40 3.76 4.77
C ALA A 44 -14.20 2.91 4.30
N ARG A 45 -13.16 3.55 3.77
CA ARG A 45 -11.94 2.87 3.30
C ARG A 45 -11.05 2.51 4.48
N LEU A 46 -10.13 1.58 4.25
CA LEU A 46 -9.08 1.25 5.22
C LEU A 46 -7.77 1.89 4.80
N LYS A 47 -7.10 2.58 5.71
CA LYS A 47 -5.73 3.05 5.55
C LYS A 47 -4.81 2.08 6.29
N VAL A 48 -3.67 1.75 5.69
CA VAL A 48 -2.71 0.77 6.21
C VAL A 48 -1.31 1.32 6.04
N TRP A 49 -0.51 1.24 7.09
CA TRP A 49 0.88 1.71 7.09
C TRP A 49 1.85 0.54 7.10
N TRP A 50 2.96 0.75 6.39
CA TRP A 50 4.04 -0.20 6.20
C TRP A 50 5.37 0.49 6.45
N THR A 51 6.31 -0.20 7.07
CA THR A 51 7.67 0.29 7.33
C THR A 51 8.71 -0.61 6.70
N HIS A 52 9.89 -0.08 6.43
CA HIS A 52 11.05 -0.82 5.96
C HIS A 52 12.30 -0.31 6.70
N PRO A 53 13.29 -1.15 7.03
CA PRO A 53 14.51 -0.72 7.73
C PRO A 53 15.43 0.23 6.95
N THR A 54 15.07 0.63 5.72
CA THR A 54 15.99 1.35 4.80
C THR A 54 15.22 2.29 3.90
N TYR A 55 14.11 1.82 3.32
CA TYR A 55 13.25 2.61 2.46
C TYR A 55 12.22 3.41 3.25
N ARG A 56 11.63 4.40 2.58
CA ARG A 56 10.56 5.22 3.14
C ARG A 56 9.33 4.36 3.45
N SER A 57 8.66 4.68 4.56
CA SER A 57 7.41 4.05 4.94
C SER A 57 6.33 4.28 3.88
N ILE A 58 5.42 3.32 3.73
CA ILE A 58 4.34 3.36 2.75
C ILE A 58 3.01 3.49 3.48
N GLU A 59 2.18 4.42 3.03
CA GLU A 59 0.76 4.43 3.35
C GLU A 59 -0.02 3.88 2.15
N SER A 60 -0.94 2.97 2.42
CA SER A 60 -1.81 2.37 1.42
C SER A 60 -3.27 2.53 1.82
N ILE A 61 -4.15 2.68 0.83
CA ILE A 61 -5.60 2.83 1.01
C ILE A 61 -6.28 1.67 0.30
N TYR A 62 -7.12 0.94 1.02
CA TYR A 62 -7.90 -0.20 0.52
C TYR A 62 -9.38 0.18 0.39
N SER A 63 -10.13 -0.63 -0.35
CA SER A 63 -11.58 -0.55 -0.47
C SER A 63 -12.27 -0.75 0.88
N ALA A 64 -13.57 -0.43 0.94
CA ALA A 64 -14.33 -0.47 2.19
C ALA A 64 -14.49 -1.88 2.76
N ASP A 65 -14.53 -2.88 1.88
CA ASP A 65 -14.52 -4.31 2.22
C ASP A 65 -13.11 -4.87 2.44
N GLY A 66 -12.06 -4.04 2.27
CA GLY A 66 -10.67 -4.44 2.46
C GLY A 66 -10.15 -5.45 1.43
N THR A 67 -10.84 -5.65 0.30
CA THR A 67 -10.46 -6.66 -0.70
C THR A 67 -9.56 -6.11 -1.80
N ILE A 68 -9.58 -4.80 -2.06
CA ILE A 68 -8.86 -4.15 -3.15
C ILE A 68 -7.94 -3.04 -2.61
N ALA A 69 -6.67 -3.09 -2.97
CA ALA A 69 -5.74 -1.98 -2.79
C ALA A 69 -5.96 -0.91 -3.88
N ILE A 70 -6.17 0.34 -3.46
CA ILE A 70 -6.63 1.45 -4.32
C ILE A 70 -5.50 2.43 -4.62
N THR A 71 -4.66 2.75 -3.64
CA THR A 71 -3.49 3.61 -3.81
C THR A 71 -2.46 3.28 -2.74
N ALA A 72 -1.21 3.56 -3.03
CA ALA A 72 -0.12 3.46 -2.07
C ALA A 72 0.91 4.52 -2.42
N TYR A 73 1.52 5.16 -1.44
CA TYR A 73 2.53 6.20 -1.64
C TYR A 73 3.47 6.27 -0.43
N HIS A 74 4.64 6.87 -0.63
CA HIS A 74 5.57 7.11 0.47
C HIS A 74 5.05 8.18 1.41
N THR A 75 5.07 7.89 2.70
CA THR A 75 4.85 8.90 3.72
C THR A 75 6.13 9.69 3.92
N VAL A 76 6.00 11.01 4.07
CA VAL A 76 7.08 11.84 4.60
C VAL A 76 7.03 11.69 6.12
N THR A 77 7.84 10.78 6.65
CA THR A 77 8.22 10.81 8.07
C THR A 77 9.40 11.73 8.25
#